data_AF-A0A1D1VH74-F1
#
_entry.id   AF-A0A1D1VH74-F1
#
_cell.length_a   1.000
_cell.length_b   1.000
_cell.length_c   1.000
_cell.angle_alpha   90.00
_cell.angle_beta   90.00
_cell.angle_gamma   90.00
#
_symmetry.space_group_name_H-M   'P 1'
#
loop_
_entity.id
_entity.type
_entity.pdbx_description
1 polymer ?
#
loop_
_entity_poly.entity_id
_entity_poly.type
_entity_poly.pdbx_seq_one_letter_code
_entity_poly.pdbx_strand_id
1 'polypeptide(L)'
;MERVEEIVTLEKTLPSRIINFDQTSVLLQNTYGKTLSPVGVKQVHVVQPVGEKERFTVGLAVTGDGQKFLAAVVFKGGVKTGQLSRTILAKLLVSDNVNVFSTRTAWWNSRIDQDWIEQSF
;
A
#
# COMPACT_ATOMS: atom_id res chain seq x y z
N MET A 1 20.65 13.62 23.01
CA MET A 1 19.28 13.26 23.43
C MET A 1 18.42 14.48 23.13
N GLU A 2 17.77 14.50 21.97
CA GLU A 2 16.87 15.60 21.62
C GLU A 2 15.69 15.59 22.59
N ARG A 3 15.37 16.75 23.16
CA ARG A 3 14.20 16.90 24.04
C ARG A 3 12.96 16.84 23.16
N VAL A 4 12.16 15.80 23.35
CA VAL A 4 10.78 15.78 22.87
C VAL A 4 9.98 16.66 23.83
N GLU A 5 9.63 17.87 23.39
CA GLU A 5 8.69 18.73 24.12
C GLU A 5 7.27 18.41 23.66
N GLU A 6 6.46 17.89 24.58
CA GLU A 6 5.02 17.73 24.37
C GLU A 6 4.34 19.09 24.47
N ILE A 7 4.15 19.75 23.34
CA ILE A 7 3.37 20.99 23.24
C ILE A 7 1.95 20.64 22.82
N VAL A 8 1.11 20.23 23.76
CA VAL A 8 -0.34 20.09 23.54
C VAL A 8 -1.06 21.24 24.24
N THR A 9 -1.20 22.37 23.53
CA THR A 9 -2.25 23.35 23.85
C THR A 9 -3.43 23.08 22.92
N LEU A 10 -4.47 22.45 23.46
CA LEU A 10 -5.70 22.03 22.74
C LEU A 10 -6.39 23.17 21.96
N GLU A 11 -6.11 24.43 22.28
CA GLU A 11 -6.80 25.58 21.70
C GLU A 11 -6.23 26.09 20.37
N LYS A 12 -5.06 25.61 19.90
CA LYS A 12 -4.38 26.17 18.70
C LYS A 12 -3.65 25.16 17.81
N THR A 13 -3.99 23.88 17.84
CA THR A 13 -3.38 22.91 16.91
C THR A 13 -3.83 23.20 15.48
N LEU A 14 -2.91 23.62 14.61
CA LEU A 14 -3.19 23.78 13.18
C LEU A 14 -3.61 22.42 12.59
N PRO A 15 -4.67 22.33 11.78
CA PRO A 15 -5.11 21.06 11.17
C PRO A 15 -4.00 20.35 10.37
N SER A 16 -3.06 21.09 9.79
CA SER A 16 -1.89 20.55 9.09
C SER A 16 -0.95 19.72 9.97
N ARG A 17 -1.03 19.87 11.31
CA ARG A 17 -0.25 19.11 12.29
C ARG A 17 -0.94 17.84 12.75
N ILE A 18 -2.20 17.63 12.38
CA ILE A 18 -2.95 16.42 12.68
C ILE A 18 -2.86 15.52 11.46
N ILE A 19 -2.21 14.37 11.58
CA ILE A 19 -2.04 13.42 10.50
C ILE A 19 -2.84 12.17 10.84
N ASN A 20 -3.82 11.86 10.00
CA ASN A 20 -4.51 10.58 10.05
C ASN A 20 -3.83 9.63 9.07
N PHE A 21 -3.35 8.50 9.58
CA PHE A 21 -2.83 7.40 8.78
C PHE A 21 -3.70 6.18 9.01
N ASP A 22 -4.10 5.51 7.93
CA ASP A 22 -4.77 4.22 8.01
C ASP A 22 -4.29 3.27 6.93
N GLN A 23 -4.43 1.98 7.20
CA GLN A 23 -4.04 0.90 6.31
C GLN A 23 -5.20 -0.04 6.04
N THR A 24 -5.33 -0.45 4.79
CA THR A 24 -6.36 -1.41 4.39
C THR A 24 -5.83 -2.45 3.43
N SER A 25 -6.30 -3.68 3.60
CA SER A 25 -6.02 -4.75 2.66
C SER A 25 -6.94 -4.62 1.45
N VAL A 26 -6.37 -4.46 0.27
CA VAL A 26 -7.12 -4.38 -0.98
C VAL A 26 -6.90 -5.63 -1.81
N LEU A 27 -7.93 -6.05 -2.53
CA LEU A 27 -7.87 -7.15 -3.47
C LEU A 27 -7.53 -6.59 -4.85
N LEU A 28 -6.60 -7.24 -5.55
CA LEU A 28 -6.45 -7.02 -6.97
C LEU A 28 -7.65 -7.65 -7.70
N GLN A 29 -8.75 -6.91 -7.80
CA GLN A 29 -9.89 -7.37 -8.57
C GLN A 29 -9.61 -7.12 -10.05
N ASN A 30 -9.65 -8.18 -10.85
CA ASN A 30 -9.68 -8.04 -12.29
C ASN A 30 -10.96 -7.24 -12.67
N THR A 31 -10.77 -6.00 -13.13
CA THR A 31 -11.84 -5.08 -13.51
C THR A 31 -12.49 -5.44 -14.84
N TYR A 32 -11.93 -6.37 -15.59
CA TYR A 32 -12.54 -6.82 -16.84
C TYR A 32 -13.78 -7.65 -16.52
N GLY A 33 -14.96 -7.04 -16.66
CA GLY A 33 -16.24 -7.75 -16.87
C GLY A 33 -16.29 -8.50 -18.21
N LYS A 34 -15.13 -8.87 -18.76
CA LYS A 34 -14.95 -9.52 -20.06
C LYS A 34 -13.88 -10.59 -19.91
N THR A 35 -14.23 -11.81 -20.31
CA THR A 35 -13.30 -12.94 -20.37
C THR A 35 -12.89 -13.14 -21.83
N LEU A 36 -11.58 -13.14 -22.11
CA LEU A 36 -11.08 -13.55 -23.42
C LEU A 36 -11.09 -15.08 -23.49
N SER A 37 -11.73 -15.64 -24.52
CA SER A 37 -11.79 -17.08 -24.76
C SER A 37 -11.62 -17.39 -26.24
N PRO A 38 -11.04 -18.54 -26.62
CA PRO A 38 -10.94 -18.95 -28.01
C PRO A 38 -12.31 -19.04 -28.69
N VAL A 39 -12.37 -18.67 -29.96
CA VAL A 39 -13.60 -18.76 -30.77
C VAL A 39 -14.02 -20.23 -30.91
N GLY A 40 -15.28 -20.54 -30.60
CA GLY A 40 -15.87 -21.89 -30.76
C GLY A 40 -16.04 -22.70 -29.46
N VAL A 41 -15.63 -22.17 -28.31
CA VAL A 41 -15.85 -22.82 -27.00
C VAL A 41 -17.29 -22.61 -26.49
N LYS A 42 -17.92 -23.69 -26.03
CA LYS A 42 -19.31 -23.69 -25.52
C LYS A 42 -19.46 -23.19 -24.09
N GLN A 43 -18.37 -23.17 -23.32
CA GLN A 43 -18.34 -22.69 -21.94
C GLN A 43 -17.07 -21.85 -21.73
N VAL A 44 -17.25 -20.70 -21.09
CA VAL A 44 -16.16 -19.79 -20.72
C VAL A 44 -16.05 -19.80 -19.20
N HIS A 45 -14.94 -20.32 -18.67
CA HIS A 45 -14.68 -20.27 -17.23
C HIS A 45 -14.20 -18.87 -16.83
N VAL A 46 -15.04 -18.16 -16.08
CA VAL A 46 -14.63 -16.94 -15.39
C VAL A 46 -13.89 -17.33 -14.13
N VAL A 47 -12.56 -17.24 -14.15
CA VAL A 47 -11.76 -17.37 -12.93
C VAL A 47 -11.75 -16.00 -12.25
N GLN A 48 -12.63 -15.81 -11.27
CA GLN A 48 -12.34 -14.80 -10.25
C GLN A 48 -11.20 -15.36 -9.39
N PRO A 49 -10.08 -14.64 -9.20
CA PRO A 49 -9.05 -15.10 -8.29
C PRO A 49 -9.68 -15.29 -6.90
N VAL A 50 -9.65 -16.53 -6.41
CA VAL A 50 -10.28 -16.88 -5.14
C VAL A 50 -9.39 -16.41 -3.99
N GLY A 51 -9.85 -15.40 -3.27
CA GLY A 51 -9.47 -15.15 -1.88
C GLY A 51 -8.11 -14.48 -1.63
N GLU A 52 -7.75 -14.45 -0.34
CA GLU A 52 -6.71 -13.62 0.31
C GLU A 52 -5.31 -13.64 -0.31
N LYS A 53 -5.02 -14.56 -1.23
CA LYS A 53 -3.70 -14.75 -1.83
C LYS A 53 -3.29 -13.62 -2.78
N GLU A 54 -4.24 -12.84 -3.28
CA GLU A 54 -3.99 -11.68 -4.17
C GLU A 54 -4.24 -10.33 -3.51
N ARG A 55 -4.11 -10.28 -2.19
CA ARG A 55 -4.18 -9.02 -1.44
C ARG A 55 -2.83 -8.32 -1.37
N PHE A 56 -2.89 -7.00 -1.37
CA PHE A 56 -1.80 -6.13 -0.94
C PHE A 56 -2.35 -5.10 0.03
N THR A 57 -1.50 -4.51 0.85
CA THR A 57 -1.92 -3.46 1.78
C THR A 57 -1.64 -2.10 1.16
N VAL A 58 -2.60 -1.18 1.29
CA VAL A 58 -2.43 0.22 0.96
C VAL A 58 -2.48 1.02 2.25
N GLY A 59 -1.45 1.82 2.49
CA GLY A 59 -1.40 2.83 3.54
C GLY A 59 -1.60 4.22 2.94
N LEU A 60 -2.48 5.02 3.55
CA LEU A 60 -2.72 6.40 3.15
C LEU A 60 -2.63 7.30 4.37
N ALA A 61 -2.01 8.45 4.18
CA ALA A 61 -1.96 9.50 5.20
C ALA A 61 -2.51 10.82 4.63
N VAL A 62 -3.24 11.53 5.46
CA VAL A 62 -3.82 12.83 5.16
C VAL A 62 -3.76 13.74 6.38
N THR A 63 -3.41 15.00 6.17
CA THR A 63 -3.48 16.02 7.21
C THR A 63 -4.92 16.51 7.43
N GLY A 64 -5.19 17.16 8.55
CA GLY A 64 -6.49 17.77 8.83
C GLY A 64 -6.91 18.87 7.86
N ASP A 65 -5.98 19.49 7.13
CA ASP A 65 -6.25 20.45 6.05
C ASP A 65 -6.26 19.83 4.64
N GLY A 66 -6.14 18.50 4.53
CA GLY A 66 -6.34 17.77 3.29
C GLY A 66 -5.09 17.53 2.43
N GLN A 67 -3.90 17.92 2.90
CA GLN A 67 -2.63 17.52 2.27
C GLN A 67 -2.49 16.00 2.36
N LYS A 68 -2.25 15.36 1.22
CA LYS A 68 -2.06 13.91 1.12
C LYS A 68 -0.58 13.58 1.04
N PHE A 69 -0.18 12.55 1.76
CA PHE A 69 1.17 11.98 1.66
C PHE A 69 1.24 10.97 0.51
N LEU A 70 2.46 10.56 0.14
CA LEU A 70 2.67 9.48 -0.82
C LEU A 70 1.94 8.22 -0.35
N ALA A 71 1.22 7.57 -1.26
CA ALA A 71 0.55 6.33 -0.94
C ALA A 71 1.59 5.22 -0.75
N ALA A 72 1.43 4.40 0.28
CA ALA A 72 2.30 3.26 0.51
C ALA A 72 1.61 1.98 0.04
N VAL A 73 2.26 1.20 -0.81
CA VAL A 73 1.75 -0.09 -1.31
C VAL A 73 2.67 -1.20 -0.83
N VAL A 74 2.14 -2.14 -0.05
CA VAL A 74 2.89 -3.26 0.53
C VAL A 74 2.50 -4.55 -0.20
N PHE A 75 3.40 -5.05 -1.05
CA PHE A 75 3.21 -6.32 -1.73
C PHE A 75 3.67 -7.52 -0.89
N LYS A 76 3.13 -8.70 -1.23
CA LYS A 76 3.68 -9.96 -0.77
C LYS A 76 5.02 -10.23 -1.48
N GLY A 77 6.10 -10.24 -0.71
CA GLY A 77 7.41 -10.66 -1.19
C GLY A 77 7.66 -12.16 -1.07
N GLY A 78 8.87 -12.59 -1.45
CA GLY A 78 9.25 -13.99 -1.41
C GLY A 78 9.22 -14.58 -0.01
N VAL A 79 8.83 -15.85 0.12
CA VAL A 79 8.62 -16.53 1.43
C VAL A 79 9.85 -16.44 2.35
N LYS A 80 11.06 -16.48 1.79
CA LYS A 80 12.32 -16.43 2.56
C LYS A 80 12.74 -15.00 2.91
N THR A 81 12.66 -14.07 1.97
CA THR A 81 13.24 -12.72 2.14
C THR A 81 12.21 -11.66 2.51
N GLY A 82 10.92 -11.89 2.24
CA GLY A 82 9.88 -10.88 2.28
C GLY A 82 10.02 -9.81 1.20
N GLN A 83 10.99 -9.94 0.29
CA GLN A 83 11.30 -8.96 -0.74
C GLN A 83 10.69 -9.33 -2.08
N LEU A 84 10.29 -8.34 -2.86
CA LEU A 84 10.01 -8.53 -4.29
C LEU A 84 11.28 -8.94 -5.03
N SER A 85 11.14 -9.78 -6.06
CA SER A 85 12.26 -10.14 -6.92
C SER A 85 12.67 -8.94 -7.79
N ARG A 86 13.96 -8.85 -8.12
CA ARG A 86 14.47 -7.80 -9.03
C ARG A 86 13.72 -7.77 -10.36
N THR A 87 13.35 -8.95 -10.88
CA THR A 87 12.59 -9.07 -12.13
C THR A 87 11.18 -8.48 -12.02
N ILE A 88 10.51 -8.60 -10.87
CA ILE A 88 9.20 -7.97 -10.65
C ILE A 88 9.37 -6.46 -10.51
N LEU A 89 10.34 -6.01 -9.70
CA LEU A 89 10.63 -4.59 -9.53
C LEU A 89 10.91 -3.89 -10.87
N ALA A 90 11.68 -4.51 -11.76
CA ALA A 90 11.98 -3.97 -13.09
C ALA A 90 10.76 -3.86 -14.02
N LYS A 91 9.64 -4.53 -13.71
CA LYS A 91 8.40 -4.50 -14.49
C LYS A 91 7.30 -3.65 -13.85
N LEU A 92 7.47 -3.25 -12.59
CA LEU A 92 6.49 -2.43 -11.90
C LEU A 92 6.56 -1.00 -12.45
N LEU A 93 5.45 -0.55 -13.02
CA LEU A 93 5.24 0.86 -13.35
C LEU A 93 4.71 1.54 -12.09
N VAL A 94 5.60 2.18 -11.34
CA VAL A 94 5.28 2.89 -10.10
C VAL A 94 5.17 4.38 -10.43
N SER A 95 4.04 4.98 -10.05
CA SER A 95 3.84 6.42 -10.17
C SER A 95 4.61 7.16 -9.08
N ASP A 96 5.08 8.37 -9.35
CA ASP A 96 5.90 9.18 -8.42
C ASP A 96 5.20 9.46 -7.07
N ASN A 97 3.88 9.34 -7.03
CA ASN A 97 3.07 9.54 -5.82
C ASN A 97 2.89 8.26 -4.97
N VAL A 98 3.66 7.20 -5.24
CA VAL A 98 3.53 5.89 -4.59
C VAL A 98 4.88 5.36 -4.12
N ASN A 99 4.96 5.02 -2.84
CA ASN A 99 6.07 4.25 -2.26
C ASN A 99 5.72 2.76 -2.25
N VAL A 100 6.65 1.93 -2.69
CA VAL A 100 6.45 0.48 -2.77
C VAL A 100 7.30 -0.24 -1.74
N PHE A 101 6.65 -1.05 -0.93
CA PHE A 101 7.24 -1.91 0.07
C PHE A 101 6.89 -3.38 -0.19
N SER A 102 7.55 -4.27 0.52
CA SER A 102 7.20 -5.69 0.47
C SER A 102 7.51 -6.41 1.78
N THR A 103 6.63 -7.33 2.16
CA THR A 103 6.80 -8.20 3.33
C THR A 103 6.36 -9.62 3.02
N ARG A 104 6.68 -10.58 3.89
CA ARG A 104 6.25 -11.98 3.71
C ARG A 104 4.72 -12.16 3.74
N THR A 105 4.02 -11.28 4.46
CA THR A 105 2.57 -11.36 4.70
C THR A 105 1.77 -10.36 3.87
N ALA A 106 2.45 -9.45 3.15
CA ALA A 106 1.84 -8.25 2.55
C ALA A 106 1.17 -7.31 3.57
N TRP A 107 1.48 -7.47 4.85
CA TRP A 107 0.98 -6.59 5.91
C TRP A 107 2.05 -5.58 6.32
N TRP A 108 1.59 -4.46 6.85
CA TRP A 108 2.44 -3.42 7.44
C TRP A 108 3.16 -3.93 8.68
N ASN A 109 4.36 -3.41 8.93
CA ASN A 109 5.13 -3.73 10.13
C ASN A 109 6.01 -2.54 10.54
N SER A 110 6.62 -2.66 11.72
CA SER A 110 7.44 -1.60 12.32
C SER A 110 8.64 -1.13 11.49
N ARG A 111 9.14 -1.98 10.58
CA ARG A 111 10.19 -1.55 9.65
C ARG A 111 9.61 -0.60 8.60
N ILE A 112 8.44 -0.92 8.06
CA ILE A 112 7.76 -0.04 7.11
C ILE A 112 7.36 1.27 7.79
N ASP A 113 6.97 1.26 9.07
CA ASP A 113 6.75 2.49 9.84
C ASP A 113 7.98 3.41 9.78
N GLN A 114 9.16 2.87 10.10
CA GLN A 114 10.42 3.64 10.08
C GLN A 114 10.74 4.15 8.67
N ASP A 115 10.74 3.26 7.69
CA ASP A 115 11.05 3.61 6.30
C ASP A 115 10.07 4.69 5.77
N TRP A 116 8.78 4.63 6.15
CA TRP A 116 7.77 5.60 5.72
C TRP A 116 7.90 6.94 6.41
N ILE A 117 8.20 6.96 7.71
CA ILE A 117 8.44 8.20 8.47
C ILE A 117 9.66 8.94 7.90
N GLU A 118 10.78 8.25 7.70
CA GLU A 118 12.00 8.84 7.14
C GLU A 118 11.82 9.41 5.72
N GLN A 119 10.87 8.86 4.94
CA GLN A 119 10.57 9.34 3.59
C GLN A 119 9.59 10.51 3.58
N SER A 120 8.84 10.72 4.66
CA SER A 120 7.69 11.63 4.70
C SER A 120 7.94 12.92 5.49
N PHE A 121 8.96 12.94 6.36
CA PHE A 121 9.29 14.02 7.28
C PHE A 121 10.79 14.33 7.27
#